data_AF-A0A9P6WXI5-F1
#
_entry.id   AF-A0A9P6WXI5-F1
#
_cell.length_a   1.000
_cell.length_b   1.000
_cell.length_c   1.000
_cell.angle_alpha   90.00
_cell.angle_beta   90.00
_cell.angle_gamma   90.00
#
_symmetry.space_group_name_H-M   'P 1'
#
loop_
_entity.id
_entity.type
_entity.pdbx_description
1 polymer ?
#
loop_
_entity_poly.entity_id
_entity_poly.type
_entity_poly.pdbx_seq_one_letter_code
_entity_poly.pdbx_strand_id
1 'polypeptide(L)'
;MEEHQSLYRVSSSLVPFYSWRPPARPPDDSQLIFYPRPELYFDRLLSPELLDGTLLTSMTTKWFRQLQLDPLEILPLDYPRASATAWRVFWTASIPHKARTILWRFYHKKLSCRSRLHHIIPSKFPNPDCQLCGGVENDEHFFWSCPVKRPIWSTLASRFLTQPDALQYEHISQPAPRNIKVLPSLHFDSFTFVACAIIGIWRVHWKHVFDDTDFWPDEAAAVATAHLRRINREHSYKKK
;
A
#
# COMPACT_ATOMS: atom_id res chain seq x y z
N MET A 1 58.12 -7.34 24.69
CA MET A 1 57.67 -8.73 24.88
C MET A 1 56.17 -8.64 25.06
N GLU A 2 55.47 -8.53 23.94
CA GLU A 2 54.75 -9.66 23.29
C GLU A 2 53.52 -10.00 24.12
N GLU A 3 52.30 -10.14 23.62
CA GLU A 3 51.69 -10.08 22.29
C GLU A 3 50.19 -10.25 22.62
N HIS A 4 49.31 -9.38 22.14
CA HIS A 4 47.99 -9.81 21.63
C HIS A 4 47.25 -8.64 20.99
N GLN A 5 47.50 -8.47 19.70
CA GLN A 5 46.53 -7.90 18.76
C GLN A 5 45.55 -9.01 18.37
N SER A 6 44.26 -8.73 18.33
CA SER A 6 43.29 -9.54 17.58
C SER A 6 42.14 -8.67 17.08
N LEU A 7 42.39 -8.07 15.91
CA LEU A 7 41.53 -8.03 14.72
C LEU A 7 40.00 -8.17 14.91
N TYR A 8 39.28 -7.05 14.95
CA TYR A 8 37.89 -6.99 14.46
C TYR A 8 37.87 -6.29 13.11
N ARG A 9 37.83 -7.12 12.06
CA ARG A 9 37.77 -6.74 10.66
C ARG A 9 36.35 -6.31 10.33
N VAL A 10 36.19 -5.07 9.90
CA VAL A 10 34.96 -4.55 9.29
C VAL A 10 34.68 -5.37 8.03
N SER A 11 33.61 -6.18 8.04
CA SER A 11 33.11 -6.87 6.84
C SER A 11 31.98 -6.04 6.23
N SER A 12 32.35 -5.23 5.24
CA SER A 12 31.41 -4.63 4.30
C SER A 12 30.96 -5.68 3.30
N SER A 13 29.73 -6.19 3.44
CA SER A 13 29.06 -6.91 2.35
C SER A 13 27.66 -6.35 2.13
N LEU A 14 27.59 -5.35 1.25
CA LEU A 14 26.39 -5.02 0.47
C LEU A 14 26.09 -6.23 -0.43
N VAL A 15 24.99 -6.94 -0.17
CA VAL A 15 24.46 -7.95 -1.09
C VAL A 15 23.30 -7.32 -1.87
N PRO A 16 23.39 -7.18 -3.21
CA PRO A 16 22.31 -6.65 -4.02
C PRO A 16 21.07 -7.54 -4.02
N PHE A 17 19.90 -6.92 -4.19
CA PHE A 17 18.55 -7.46 -4.04
C PHE A 17 18.10 -8.53 -5.07
N TYR A 18 19.02 -9.26 -5.71
CA TYR A 18 18.68 -10.31 -6.69
C TYR A 18 19.61 -11.53 -6.60
N SER A 19 19.38 -12.40 -5.62
CA SER A 19 19.87 -13.78 -5.67
C SER A 19 18.94 -14.73 -4.90
N TRP A 20 17.71 -14.87 -5.38
CA TRP A 20 16.84 -15.95 -4.92
C TRP A 20 17.28 -17.26 -5.59
N ARG A 21 17.78 -18.23 -4.80
CA ARG A 21 17.86 -19.63 -5.23
C ARG A 21 16.65 -20.36 -4.66
N PRO A 22 15.93 -21.19 -5.44
CA PRO A 22 14.90 -22.07 -4.90
C PRO A 22 15.53 -23.06 -3.90
N PRO A 23 14.84 -23.40 -2.81
CA PRO A 23 15.27 -24.48 -1.92
C PRO A 23 15.25 -25.83 -2.65
N ALA A 24 16.12 -26.74 -2.22
CA ALA A 24 16.17 -28.11 -2.72
C ALA A 24 14.82 -28.82 -2.48
N ARG A 25 14.41 -29.63 -3.47
CA ARG A 25 13.16 -30.40 -3.46
C ARG A 25 13.20 -31.41 -2.30
N PRO A 26 12.17 -31.49 -1.44
CA PRO A 26 12.09 -32.56 -0.44
C PRO A 26 11.84 -33.91 -1.14
N PRO A 27 12.16 -35.05 -0.48
CA PRO A 27 12.00 -36.37 -1.07
C PRO A 27 10.53 -36.67 -1.35
N ASP A 28 10.35 -37.43 -2.42
CA ASP A 28 9.10 -37.90 -3.01
C ASP A 28 8.26 -38.67 -1.99
N ASP A 29 7.09 -38.12 -1.63
CA ASP A 29 6.02 -38.87 -1.00
C ASP A 29 4.77 -38.73 -1.86
N SER A 30 4.38 -39.87 -2.42
CA SER A 30 3.64 -40.00 -3.66
C SER A 30 2.15 -40.14 -3.38
N GLN A 31 1.42 -39.03 -3.30
CA GLN A 31 -0.04 -38.99 -3.53
C GLN A 31 -0.49 -37.63 -4.10
N LEU A 32 -0.13 -37.36 -5.37
CA LEU A 32 -0.77 -36.29 -6.14
C LEU A 32 -2.03 -36.84 -6.80
N ILE A 33 -3.19 -36.38 -6.32
CA ILE A 33 -4.45 -36.45 -7.07
C ILE A 33 -4.20 -35.71 -8.39
N PHE A 34 -4.09 -36.46 -9.49
CA PHE A 34 -4.02 -35.91 -10.83
C PHE A 34 -5.35 -35.20 -11.11
N TYR A 35 -5.36 -33.87 -10.99
CA TYR A 35 -6.33 -33.09 -11.74
C TYR A 35 -5.84 -33.11 -13.19
N PRO A 36 -6.53 -33.79 -14.13
CA PRO A 36 -6.11 -33.76 -15.52
C PRO A 36 -6.14 -32.31 -15.97
N ARG A 37 -5.00 -31.81 -16.43
CA ARG A 37 -4.90 -30.54 -17.16
C ARG A 37 -5.88 -30.65 -18.33
N PRO A 38 -6.87 -29.75 -18.47
CA PRO A 38 -7.72 -29.74 -19.66
C PRO A 38 -6.80 -29.66 -20.88
N GLU A 39 -6.95 -30.58 -21.84
CA GLU A 39 -6.23 -30.46 -23.10
C GLU A 39 -6.56 -29.11 -23.71
N LEU A 40 -5.55 -28.24 -23.79
CA LEU A 40 -5.66 -26.98 -24.50
C LEU A 40 -5.65 -27.32 -25.98
N TYR A 41 -6.84 -27.37 -26.58
CA TYR A 41 -7.03 -27.57 -28.00
C TYR A 41 -6.57 -26.32 -28.75
N PHE A 42 -5.27 -26.23 -29.04
CA PHE A 42 -4.65 -25.08 -29.72
C PHE A 42 -5.23 -24.83 -31.13
N ASP A 43 -5.85 -25.82 -31.75
CA ASP A 43 -6.45 -25.69 -33.10
C ASP A 43 -7.60 -24.67 -33.14
N ARG A 44 -8.21 -24.34 -32.00
CA ARG A 44 -9.24 -23.29 -31.91
C ARG A 44 -8.68 -21.87 -31.83
N LEU A 45 -7.38 -21.69 -31.60
CA LEU A 45 -6.74 -20.37 -31.55
C LEU A 45 -6.46 -19.79 -32.95
N LEU A 46 -6.56 -20.62 -33.99
CA LEU A 46 -6.36 -20.21 -35.38
C LEU A 46 -7.67 -19.92 -36.11
N SER A 47 -8.82 -20.09 -35.45
CA SER A 47 -10.10 -19.69 -36.03
C SER A 47 -10.18 -18.15 -36.05
N PRO A 48 -10.47 -17.53 -37.21
CA PRO A 48 -10.64 -16.08 -37.28
C PRO A 48 -11.92 -15.61 -36.58
N GLU A 49 -12.74 -16.53 -36.06
CA GLU A 49 -14.02 -16.27 -35.42
C GLU A 49 -13.97 -16.68 -33.94
N LEU A 50 -14.46 -15.79 -33.08
CA LEU A 50 -14.65 -16.06 -31.65
C LEU A 50 -15.89 -16.94 -31.42
N LEU A 51 -16.10 -17.40 -30.18
CA LEU A 51 -17.24 -18.25 -29.79
C LEU A 51 -18.62 -17.63 -30.11
N ASP A 52 -18.68 -16.31 -30.33
CA ASP A 52 -19.88 -15.54 -30.70
C ASP A 52 -19.94 -15.18 -32.20
N GLY A 53 -19.01 -15.69 -33.03
CA GLY A 53 -18.93 -15.43 -34.46
C GLY A 53 -18.23 -14.11 -34.84
N THR A 54 -17.66 -13.38 -33.88
CA THR A 54 -16.96 -12.12 -34.16
C THR A 54 -15.62 -12.39 -34.83
N LEU A 55 -15.37 -11.77 -36.00
CA LEU A 55 -14.09 -11.85 -36.70
C LEU A 55 -12.97 -11.12 -35.94
N LEU A 56 -11.81 -11.76 -35.78
CA LEU A 56 -10.62 -11.21 -35.11
C LEU A 56 -10.17 -9.87 -35.73
N THR A 57 -10.41 -9.68 -37.04
CA THR A 57 -10.04 -8.46 -37.78
C THR A 57 -10.93 -7.25 -37.47
N SER A 58 -12.11 -7.44 -36.90
CA SER A 58 -13.01 -6.37 -36.46
C SER A 58 -12.85 -6.02 -34.98
N MET A 59 -11.98 -6.75 -34.27
CA MET A 59 -11.73 -6.53 -32.85
C MET A 59 -11.04 -5.19 -32.61
N THR A 60 -11.75 -4.29 -31.96
CA THR A 60 -11.14 -3.08 -31.40
C THR A 60 -10.65 -3.36 -29.97
N THR A 61 -9.63 -2.63 -29.53
CA THR A 61 -9.22 -2.64 -28.12
C THR A 61 -10.37 -2.25 -27.17
N LYS A 62 -11.37 -1.51 -27.65
CA LYS A 62 -12.60 -1.19 -26.92
C LYS A 62 -13.48 -2.41 -26.71
N TRP A 63 -13.70 -3.22 -27.75
CA TRP A 63 -14.49 -4.45 -27.68
C TRP A 63 -13.89 -5.46 -26.70
N PHE A 64 -12.57 -5.69 -26.79
CA PHE A 64 -11.87 -6.59 -25.86
C PHE A 64 -11.97 -6.13 -24.41
N ARG A 65 -11.80 -4.81 -24.15
CA ARG A 65 -12.01 -4.25 -22.82
C ARG A 65 -13.45 -4.44 -22.35
N GLN A 66 -14.44 -4.28 -23.22
CA GLN A 66 -15.85 -4.45 -22.84
C GLN A 66 -16.22 -5.89 -22.47
N LEU A 67 -15.56 -6.90 -23.05
CA LEU A 67 -15.77 -8.30 -22.67
C LEU A 67 -15.01 -8.73 -21.42
N GLN A 68 -13.84 -8.15 -21.19
CA GLN A 68 -13.04 -8.45 -19.99
C GLN A 68 -13.47 -7.64 -18.77
N LEU A 69 -14.20 -6.55 -18.96
CA LEU A 69 -14.83 -5.84 -17.87
C LEU A 69 -16.04 -6.66 -17.43
N ASP A 70 -15.89 -7.36 -16.30
CA ASP A 70 -17.06 -7.70 -15.50
C ASP A 70 -17.92 -6.43 -15.38
N PRO A 71 -19.23 -6.49 -15.65
CA PRO A 71 -20.11 -5.34 -15.47
C PRO A 71 -19.80 -4.75 -14.10
N LEU A 72 -19.60 -3.42 -14.00
CA LEU A 72 -19.34 -2.74 -12.72
C LEU A 72 -20.44 -3.04 -11.66
N GLU A 73 -21.57 -3.59 -12.12
CA GLU A 73 -22.70 -4.12 -11.36
C GLU A 73 -22.36 -5.41 -10.57
N ILE A 74 -21.36 -6.20 -10.97
CA ILE A 74 -20.90 -7.45 -10.33
C ILE A 74 -19.67 -7.22 -9.44
N LEU A 75 -19.39 -5.98 -9.04
CA LEU A 75 -18.39 -5.76 -7.98
C LEU A 75 -18.98 -6.24 -6.65
N PRO A 76 -18.20 -7.00 -5.84
CA PRO A 76 -18.61 -7.40 -4.50
C PRO A 76 -19.16 -6.22 -3.69
N LEU A 77 -20.16 -6.47 -2.84
CA LEU A 77 -20.80 -5.43 -2.00
C LEU A 77 -19.78 -4.68 -1.12
N ASP A 78 -18.71 -5.35 -0.74
CA ASP A 78 -17.58 -4.82 0.03
C ASP A 78 -16.56 -4.05 -0.82
N TYR A 79 -16.73 -4.01 -2.15
CA TYR A 79 -15.87 -3.21 -3.02
C TYR A 79 -16.09 -1.73 -2.74
N PRO A 80 -15.01 -0.97 -2.46
CA PRO A 80 -15.12 0.41 -2.04
C PRO A 80 -15.62 1.27 -3.20
N ARG A 81 -16.88 1.66 -3.13
CA ARG A 81 -17.53 2.54 -4.09
C ARG A 81 -17.25 3.99 -3.72
N ALA A 82 -16.30 4.60 -4.44
CA ALA A 82 -16.18 6.05 -4.50
C ALA A 82 -16.72 6.56 -5.85
N SER A 83 -17.22 7.79 -5.88
CA SER A 83 -17.73 8.39 -7.12
C SER A 83 -16.61 8.56 -8.15
N ALA A 84 -16.98 8.60 -9.44
CA ALA A 84 -16.02 8.88 -10.52
C ALA A 84 -15.27 10.20 -10.28
N THR A 85 -15.93 11.20 -9.69
CA THR A 85 -15.31 12.47 -9.29
C THR A 85 -14.26 12.29 -8.20
N ALA A 86 -14.55 11.49 -7.17
CA ALA A 86 -13.58 11.22 -6.10
C ALA A 86 -12.34 10.50 -6.64
N TRP A 87 -12.52 9.52 -7.52
CA TRP A 87 -11.40 8.86 -8.20
C TRP A 87 -10.61 9.81 -9.10
N ARG A 88 -11.29 10.71 -9.82
CA ARG A 88 -10.60 11.72 -10.62
C ARG A 88 -9.71 12.61 -9.74
N VAL A 89 -10.23 13.11 -8.62
CA VAL A 89 -9.46 13.89 -7.63
C VAL A 89 -8.25 13.10 -7.14
N PHE A 90 -8.44 11.84 -6.77
CA PHE A 90 -7.36 10.96 -6.34
C PHE A 90 -6.23 10.83 -7.38
N TRP A 91 -6.59 10.59 -8.65
CA TRP A 91 -5.60 10.37 -9.72
C TRP A 91 -4.89 11.66 -10.15
N THR A 92 -5.56 12.81 -10.09
CA THR A 92 -4.97 14.11 -10.47
C THR A 92 -4.24 14.81 -9.33
N ALA A 93 -4.40 14.33 -8.09
CA ALA A 93 -3.77 14.94 -6.93
C ALA A 93 -2.24 14.95 -7.01
N SER A 94 -1.65 16.08 -6.60
CA SER A 94 -0.19 16.27 -6.52
C SER A 94 0.39 15.67 -5.23
N ILE A 95 0.23 14.35 -5.08
CA ILE A 95 0.76 13.59 -3.94
C ILE A 95 2.00 12.77 -4.34
N PRO A 96 2.88 12.42 -3.39
CA PRO A 96 4.02 11.57 -3.69
C PRO A 96 3.59 10.22 -4.27
N HIS A 97 4.32 9.72 -5.27
CA HIS A 97 3.97 8.48 -5.98
C HIS A 97 3.77 7.28 -5.04
N LYS A 98 4.65 7.13 -4.04
CA LYS A 98 4.53 6.06 -3.03
C LYS A 98 3.23 6.16 -2.23
N ALA A 99 2.79 7.36 -1.85
CA ALA A 99 1.51 7.55 -1.15
C ALA A 99 0.35 7.08 -2.01
N ARG A 100 0.35 7.41 -3.31
CA ARG A 100 -0.72 7.02 -4.22
C ARG A 100 -0.93 5.50 -4.25
N THR A 101 0.15 4.73 -4.35
CA THR A 101 0.07 3.26 -4.31
C THR A 101 -0.47 2.73 -2.97
N ILE A 102 -0.01 3.30 -1.86
CA ILE A 102 -0.44 2.88 -0.52
C ILE A 102 -1.92 3.21 -0.30
N LEU A 103 -2.33 4.44 -0.64
CA LEU A 103 -3.70 4.91 -0.54
C LEU A 103 -4.65 4.10 -1.44
N TRP A 104 -4.25 3.80 -2.67
CA TRP A 104 -5.03 2.93 -3.54
C TRP A 104 -5.27 1.56 -2.88
N ARG A 105 -4.22 0.93 -2.35
CA ARG A 105 -4.34 -0.35 -1.63
C ARG A 105 -5.23 -0.23 -0.39
N PHE A 106 -5.10 0.86 0.36
CA PHE A 106 -5.90 1.13 1.54
C PHE A 106 -7.39 1.27 1.19
N TYR A 107 -7.70 2.10 0.19
CA TYR A 107 -9.07 2.31 -0.27
C TYR A 107 -9.67 1.01 -0.77
N HIS A 108 -8.93 0.21 -1.54
CA HIS A 108 -9.39 -1.08 -2.08
C HIS A 108 -9.40 -2.25 -1.11
N LYS A 109 -9.10 -2.03 0.18
CA LYS A 109 -8.95 -3.12 1.17
C LYS A 109 -7.97 -4.20 0.68
N LYS A 110 -6.80 -3.77 0.22
CA LYS A 110 -5.67 -4.59 -0.27
C LYS A 110 -4.34 -4.19 0.37
N LEU A 111 -4.38 -3.56 1.54
CA LEU A 111 -3.19 -3.22 2.32
C LEU A 111 -2.48 -4.48 2.83
N SER A 112 -1.16 -4.49 2.97
CA SER A 112 -0.48 -5.64 3.59
C SER A 112 -0.55 -5.60 5.12
N CYS A 113 -1.73 -5.38 5.72
CA CYS A 113 -1.90 -5.43 7.17
C CYS A 113 -1.74 -6.87 7.70
N ARG A 114 -1.42 -7.03 8.99
CA ARG A 114 -1.23 -8.36 9.60
C ARG A 114 -2.40 -9.29 9.41
N SER A 115 -3.65 -8.81 9.56
CA SER A 115 -4.83 -9.66 9.33
C SER A 115 -4.86 -10.23 7.91
N ARG A 116 -4.53 -9.41 6.90
CA ARG A 116 -4.50 -9.86 5.50
C ARG A 116 -3.31 -10.77 5.21
N LEU A 117 -2.14 -10.47 5.79
CA LEU A 117 -0.95 -11.29 5.62
C LEU A 117 -1.09 -12.66 6.28
N HIS A 118 -1.71 -12.73 7.47
CA HIS A 118 -2.06 -13.97 8.14
C HIS A 118 -2.99 -14.83 7.27
N HIS A 119 -4.00 -14.23 6.67
CA HIS A 119 -4.92 -14.93 5.77
C HIS A 119 -4.24 -15.47 4.50
N ILE A 120 -3.30 -14.73 3.90
CA ILE A 120 -2.66 -15.12 2.62
C ILE A 120 -1.45 -16.05 2.83
N ILE A 121 -0.66 -15.84 3.88
CA ILE A 121 0.60 -16.56 4.15
C ILE A 121 0.70 -16.91 5.65
N PRO A 122 -0.17 -17.78 6.18
CA PRO A 122 -0.24 -18.08 7.62
C PRO A 122 1.06 -18.69 8.16
N SER A 123 1.85 -19.36 7.32
CA SER A 123 3.15 -19.92 7.71
C SER A 123 4.19 -18.86 8.10
N LYS A 124 4.11 -17.66 7.53
CA LYS A 124 5.00 -16.53 7.86
C LYS A 124 4.38 -15.57 8.87
N PHE A 125 3.06 -15.46 8.87
CA PHE A 125 2.30 -14.57 9.75
C PHE A 125 1.30 -15.41 10.53
N PRO A 126 1.68 -15.97 11.69
CA PRO A 126 0.88 -16.98 12.39
C PRO A 126 -0.36 -16.40 13.09
N ASN A 127 -0.42 -15.08 13.31
CA ASN A 127 -1.57 -14.40 13.91
C ASN A 127 -1.88 -13.07 13.18
N PRO A 128 -3.12 -12.57 13.30
CA PRO A 128 -3.55 -11.31 12.69
C PRO A 128 -3.20 -10.05 13.52
N ASP A 129 -2.43 -10.21 14.60
CA ASP A 129 -2.27 -9.20 15.63
C ASP A 129 -1.16 -8.19 15.31
N CYS A 130 -1.39 -6.95 15.72
CA CYS A 130 -0.43 -5.87 15.63
C CYS A 130 0.76 -6.13 16.55
N GLN A 131 1.98 -6.08 16.01
CA GLN A 131 3.20 -6.21 16.82
C GLN A 131 3.40 -5.08 17.82
N LEU A 132 2.72 -3.94 17.64
CA LEU A 132 2.92 -2.76 18.48
C LEU A 132 2.03 -2.76 19.72
N CYS A 133 0.80 -3.28 19.62
CA CYS A 133 -0.19 -3.18 20.70
C CYS A 133 -0.99 -4.46 20.96
N GLY A 134 -0.74 -5.54 20.21
CA GLY A 134 -1.41 -6.83 20.38
C GLY A 134 -2.87 -6.91 19.91
N GLY A 135 -3.45 -5.82 19.41
CA GLY A 135 -4.82 -5.85 18.85
C GLY A 135 -4.86 -6.35 17.41
N VAL A 136 -6.01 -6.83 16.93
CA VAL A 136 -6.18 -7.30 15.54
C VAL A 136 -5.91 -6.17 14.54
N GLU A 137 -4.89 -6.32 13.69
CA GLU A 137 -4.51 -5.27 12.75
C GLU A 137 -5.19 -5.45 11.39
N ASN A 138 -6.37 -4.85 11.27
CA ASN A 138 -7.06 -4.59 10.02
C ASN A 138 -6.60 -3.26 9.37
N ASP A 139 -7.19 -2.87 8.24
CA ASP A 139 -6.78 -1.67 7.50
C ASP A 139 -6.96 -0.36 8.29
N GLU A 140 -8.01 -0.28 9.13
CA GLU A 140 -8.22 0.86 10.02
C GLU A 140 -7.18 0.87 11.14
N HIS A 141 -6.94 -0.27 11.79
CA HIS A 141 -5.94 -0.39 12.84
C HIS A 141 -4.54 -0.06 12.33
N PHE A 142 -4.23 -0.47 11.10
CA PHE A 142 -2.94 -0.23 10.48
C PHE A 142 -2.60 1.28 10.42
N PHE A 143 -3.56 2.13 10.09
CA PHE A 143 -3.33 3.57 9.95
C PHE A 143 -3.87 4.43 11.08
N TRP A 144 -4.99 4.08 11.71
CA TRP A 144 -5.81 4.99 12.49
C TRP A 144 -6.00 4.60 13.95
N SER A 145 -6.54 3.40 14.21
CA SER A 145 -7.04 3.02 15.55
C SER A 145 -6.01 2.34 16.44
N CYS A 146 -4.81 2.02 15.94
CA CYS A 146 -3.72 1.53 16.78
C CYS A 146 -3.28 2.60 17.80
N PRO A 147 -3.30 2.34 19.12
CA PRO A 147 -2.97 3.32 20.15
C PRO A 147 -1.51 3.80 20.08
N VAL A 148 -0.59 2.98 19.54
CA VAL A 148 0.81 3.35 19.34
C VAL A 148 0.98 4.29 18.14
N LYS A 149 0.16 4.12 17.09
CA LYS A 149 0.22 4.94 15.86
C LYS A 149 -0.63 6.20 15.97
N ARG A 150 -1.65 6.21 16.84
CA ARG A 150 -2.58 7.34 17.07
C ARG A 150 -1.87 8.68 17.33
N PRO A 151 -0.82 8.77 18.18
CA PRO A 151 -0.15 10.03 18.48
C PRO A 151 0.51 10.70 17.27
N ILE A 152 0.82 9.93 16.21
CA ILE A 152 1.36 10.46 14.95
C ILE A 152 0.36 11.43 14.32
N TRP A 153 -0.92 11.05 14.29
CA TRP A 153 -1.98 11.90 13.76
C TRP A 153 -2.19 13.14 14.61
N SER A 154 -2.22 13.01 15.95
CA SER A 154 -2.34 14.15 16.86
C SER A 154 -1.19 15.16 16.67
N THR A 155 0.03 14.65 16.52
CA THR A 155 1.23 15.46 16.29
C THR A 155 1.20 16.17 14.95
N LEU A 156 0.75 15.51 13.89
CA LEU A 156 0.64 16.14 12.57
C LEU A 156 -0.54 17.12 12.51
N ALA A 157 -1.67 16.76 13.11
CA ALA A 157 -2.87 17.58 13.15
C ALA A 157 -2.60 18.93 13.84
N SER A 158 -1.96 18.90 15.02
CA SER A 158 -1.58 20.11 15.76
C SER A 158 -0.62 21.03 15.00
N ARG A 159 0.20 20.48 14.11
CA ARG A 159 1.17 21.26 13.32
C ARG A 159 0.61 21.87 12.04
N PHE A 160 -0.39 21.24 11.43
CA PHE A 160 -0.77 21.55 10.04
C PHE A 160 -2.26 21.82 9.83
N LEU A 161 -3.12 21.50 10.79
CA LEU A 161 -4.57 21.68 10.65
C LEU A 161 -5.06 22.86 11.50
N THR A 162 -6.11 23.52 11.01
CA THR A 162 -6.77 24.62 11.73
C THR A 162 -7.57 24.10 12.94
N GLN A 163 -8.12 22.89 12.83
CA GLN A 163 -8.89 22.21 13.89
C GLN A 163 -8.33 20.79 14.09
N PRO A 164 -7.30 20.62 14.92
CA PRO A 164 -6.64 19.32 15.09
C PRO A 164 -7.58 18.21 15.56
N ASP A 165 -8.48 18.53 16.49
CA ASP A 165 -9.40 17.56 17.12
C ASP A 165 -10.54 17.12 16.18
N ALA A 166 -10.75 17.83 15.07
CA ALA A 166 -11.75 17.46 14.08
C ALA A 166 -11.29 16.30 13.18
N LEU A 167 -10.03 15.88 13.26
CA LEU A 167 -9.51 14.78 12.44
C LEU A 167 -10.13 13.44 12.87
N GLN A 168 -10.99 12.91 12.01
CA GLN A 168 -11.63 11.58 12.12
C GLN A 168 -11.21 10.60 11.01
N TYR A 169 -11.51 9.31 11.18
CA TYR A 169 -11.11 8.23 10.29
C TYR A 169 -11.67 8.38 8.87
N GLU A 170 -12.90 8.86 8.76
CA GLU A 170 -13.66 9.05 7.53
C GLU A 170 -12.94 10.04 6.59
N HIS A 171 -12.15 10.95 7.15
CA HIS A 171 -11.39 11.89 6.37
C HIS A 171 -10.16 11.28 5.71
N ILE A 172 -9.65 10.16 6.22
CA ILE A 172 -8.48 9.49 5.66
C ILE A 172 -8.84 8.25 4.84
N SER A 173 -10.00 7.63 5.10
CA SER A 173 -10.43 6.35 4.52
C SER A 173 -11.12 6.45 3.17
N GLN A 174 -11.19 7.64 2.57
CA GLN A 174 -11.84 7.88 1.27
C GLN A 174 -10.93 8.64 0.29
N PRO A 175 -11.01 8.36 -1.03
CA PRO A 175 -10.17 8.99 -2.07
C PRO A 175 -10.45 10.48 -2.31
N ALA A 176 -11.47 11.04 -1.66
CA ALA A 176 -11.70 12.47 -1.58
C ALA A 176 -11.97 12.84 -0.11
N PRO A 177 -10.95 13.28 0.65
CA PRO A 177 -11.14 13.72 2.03
C PRO A 177 -12.19 14.82 2.11
N ARG A 178 -13.16 14.66 3.01
CA ARG A 178 -14.10 15.73 3.32
C ARG A 178 -13.41 16.76 4.23
N ASN A 179 -13.70 18.04 4.01
CA ASN A 179 -13.67 19.21 4.91
C ASN A 179 -12.59 19.39 6.01
N ILE A 180 -11.44 18.73 5.99
CA ILE A 180 -10.32 19.15 6.86
C ILE A 180 -9.68 20.40 6.28
N LYS A 181 -9.53 21.45 7.10
CA LYS A 181 -8.81 22.67 6.73
C LYS A 181 -7.38 22.63 7.26
N VAL A 182 -6.41 22.75 6.35
CA VAL A 182 -5.01 23.02 6.69
C VAL A 182 -4.84 24.49 7.08
N LEU A 183 -3.74 24.81 7.76
CA LEU A 183 -3.42 26.21 8.12
C LEU A 183 -3.32 27.09 6.86
N PRO A 184 -3.86 28.33 6.89
CA PRO A 184 -3.91 29.21 5.70
C PRO A 184 -2.56 29.56 5.09
N SER A 185 -1.48 29.53 5.88
CA SER A 185 -0.11 29.81 5.43
C SER A 185 0.53 28.66 4.63
N LEU A 186 -0.14 27.51 4.53
CA LEU A 186 0.37 26.33 3.85
C LEU A 186 -0.12 26.28 2.41
N HIS A 187 0.74 25.78 1.53
CA HIS A 187 0.52 25.68 0.09
C HIS A 187 0.26 24.24 -0.36
N PHE A 188 -0.42 23.45 0.46
CA PHE A 188 -0.86 22.10 0.13
C PHE A 188 -2.29 21.88 0.63
N ASP A 189 -2.97 20.86 0.15
CA ASP A 189 -4.34 20.53 0.55
C ASP A 189 -4.39 19.43 1.63
N SER A 190 -5.59 19.18 2.16
CA SER A 190 -5.83 18.13 3.16
C SER A 190 -5.49 16.74 2.64
N PHE A 191 -5.66 16.48 1.34
CA PHE A 191 -5.31 15.19 0.76
C PHE A 191 -3.80 14.95 0.75
N THR A 192 -3.01 15.98 0.46
CA THR A 192 -1.55 15.97 0.57
C THR A 192 -1.11 15.73 2.01
N PHE A 193 -1.78 16.37 2.99
CA PHE A 193 -1.58 16.11 4.41
C PHE A 193 -1.75 14.63 4.75
N VAL A 194 -2.89 14.03 4.38
CA VAL A 194 -3.19 12.62 4.63
C VAL A 194 -2.17 11.70 3.94
N ALA A 195 -1.84 11.98 2.68
CA ALA A 195 -0.90 11.20 1.89
C ALA A 195 0.51 11.16 2.53
N CYS A 196 1.00 12.29 3.05
CA CYS A 196 2.31 12.37 3.69
C CYS A 196 2.32 11.67 5.06
N ALA A 197 1.23 11.81 5.84
CA ALA A 197 1.07 11.10 7.10
C ALA A 197 1.11 9.58 6.91
N ILE A 198 0.36 9.07 5.92
CA ILE A 198 0.33 7.65 5.58
C ILE A 198 1.69 7.13 5.11
N ILE A 199 2.47 7.92 4.34
CA ILE A 199 3.85 7.56 4.02
C ILE A 199 4.71 7.40 5.28
N GLY A 200 4.62 8.35 6.21
CA GLY A 200 5.39 8.32 7.46
C GLY A 200 5.09 7.05 8.26
N ILE A 201 3.81 6.78 8.48
CA ILE A 201 3.35 5.57 9.20
C ILE A 201 3.80 4.31 8.46
N TRP A 202 3.54 4.21 7.16
CA TRP A 202 3.90 3.06 6.35
C TRP A 202 5.39 2.75 6.42
N ARG A 203 6.23 3.77 6.23
CA ARG A 203 7.69 3.60 6.21
C ARG A 203 8.22 3.09 7.54
N VAL A 204 7.82 3.71 8.65
CA VAL A 204 8.32 3.32 9.98
C VAL A 204 7.72 1.98 10.42
N HIS A 205 6.46 1.69 10.09
CA HIS A 205 5.85 0.39 10.35
C HIS A 205 6.63 -0.73 9.65
N TRP A 206 6.89 -0.63 8.35
CA TRP A 206 7.59 -1.69 7.63
C TRP A 206 9.07 -1.80 7.99
N LYS A 207 9.71 -0.69 8.34
CA LYS A 207 11.06 -0.71 8.94
C LYS A 207 11.06 -1.52 10.23
N HIS A 208 10.11 -1.29 11.14
CA HIS A 208 9.97 -2.10 12.36
C HIS A 208 9.74 -3.58 12.05
N VAL A 209 8.84 -3.92 11.13
CA VAL A 209 8.47 -5.30 10.81
C VAL A 209 9.62 -6.08 10.15
N PHE A 210 10.39 -5.46 9.24
CA PHE A 210 11.40 -6.16 8.45
C PHE A 210 12.82 -6.00 8.95
N ASP A 211 13.14 -4.86 9.58
CA ASP A 211 14.51 -4.55 10.04
C ASP A 211 14.66 -4.75 11.56
N ASP A 212 13.61 -5.23 12.25
CA ASP A 212 13.55 -5.49 13.70
C ASP A 212 13.97 -4.28 14.55
N THR A 213 13.64 -3.07 14.08
CA THR A 213 13.94 -1.81 14.80
C THR A 213 12.76 -1.36 15.65
N ASP A 214 13.01 -0.68 16.75
CA ASP A 214 11.95 -0.05 17.54
C ASP A 214 11.05 0.89 16.71
N PHE A 215 9.76 0.90 17.04
CA PHE A 215 8.79 1.78 16.40
C PHE A 215 8.70 3.11 17.15
N TRP A 216 9.12 4.20 16.51
CA TRP A 216 9.06 5.55 17.08
C TRP A 216 7.98 6.39 16.38
N PRO A 217 6.86 6.75 17.06
CA PRO A 217 5.83 7.62 16.50
C PRO A 217 6.38 8.96 16.00
N ASP A 218 7.36 9.53 16.73
CA ASP A 218 8.00 10.79 16.36
C ASP A 218 8.82 10.68 15.08
N GLU A 219 9.46 9.53 14.80
CA GLU A 219 10.15 9.28 13.53
C GLU A 219 9.14 9.34 12.37
N ALA A 220 7.99 8.68 12.52
CA ALA A 220 6.94 8.68 11.51
C ALA A 220 6.39 10.10 11.27
N ALA A 221 6.13 10.86 12.34
CA ALA A 221 5.70 12.25 12.26
C ALA A 221 6.76 13.15 11.62
N ALA A 222 8.06 12.92 11.90
CA ALA A 222 9.17 13.66 11.31
C ALA A 222 9.29 13.37 9.80
N VAL A 223 9.17 12.12 9.38
CA VAL A 223 9.15 11.73 7.95
C VAL A 223 8.00 12.42 7.22
N ALA A 224 6.78 12.37 7.78
CA ALA A 224 5.62 13.04 7.21
C ALA A 224 5.82 14.58 7.13
N THR A 225 6.34 15.17 8.21
CA THR A 225 6.66 16.61 8.29
C THR A 225 7.66 17.02 7.21
N ALA A 226 8.70 16.22 6.97
CA ALA A 226 9.71 16.49 5.94
C ALA A 226 9.10 16.49 4.53
N HIS A 227 8.21 15.54 4.23
CA HIS A 227 7.48 15.50 2.96
C HIS A 227 6.57 16.73 2.80
N LEU A 228 5.80 17.09 3.82
CA LEU A 228 4.91 18.25 3.78
C LEU A 228 5.67 19.56 3.58
N ARG A 229 6.76 19.77 4.32
CA ARG A 229 7.61 20.96 4.16
C ARG A 229 8.24 21.06 2.78
N ARG A 230 8.63 19.92 2.19
CA ARG A 230 9.13 19.88 0.82
C ARG A 230 8.06 20.32 -0.18
N ILE A 231 6.88 19.71 -0.15
CA ILE A 231 5.78 20.04 -1.06
C ILE A 231 5.34 21.50 -0.88
N ASN A 232 5.24 21.96 0.36
CA ASN A 232 4.92 23.36 0.67
C ASN A 232 5.87 24.35 -0.02
N ARG A 233 7.18 24.07 0.03
CA ARG A 233 8.19 24.89 -0.67
C ARG A 233 8.01 24.82 -2.17
N GLU A 234 7.89 23.62 -2.74
CA GLU A 234 7.70 23.42 -4.19
C GLU A 234 6.46 24.16 -4.72
N HIS A 235 5.36 24.18 -3.97
CA HIS A 235 4.14 24.90 -4.35
C HIS A 235 4.22 26.40 -4.12
N SER A 236 4.98 26.85 -3.11
CA SER A 236 5.20 28.29 -2.86
C SER A 236 5.92 28.98 -4.02
N TYR A 237 6.85 28.28 -4.69
CA TYR A 237 7.56 28.82 -5.86
C TYR A 237 6.71 28.89 -7.12
N LYS A 238 5.71 28.00 -7.28
CA LYS A 238 4.82 27.98 -8.46
C LYS A 238 3.74 29.07 -8.44
N LYS A 239 3.55 29.75 -7.30
CA LYS A 239 2.58 30.85 -7.14
C LYS A 239 3.20 32.24 -7.33
N LYS A 240 4.53 32.33 -7.46
CA LYS A 240 5.23 33.57 -7.85
C LYS A 240 5.45 33.56 -9.35
#